data_AF-A0A7C3A5N8-F1
#
_entry.id   AF-A0A7C3A5N8-F1
#
_cell.length_a   1.000
_cell.length_b   1.000
_cell.length_c   1.000
_cell.angle_alpha   90.00
_cell.angle_beta   90.00
_cell.angle_gamma   90.00
#
_symmetry.space_group_name_H-M   'P 1'
#
loop_
_entity.id
_entity.type
_entity.pdbx_description
1 polymer ?
#
loop_
_entity_poly.entity_id
_entity_poly.type
_entity_poly.pdbx_seq_one_letter_code
_entity_poly.pdbx_strand_id
1 'polypeptide(L)'
;MKGKIRCAICGIRHETNTFSTLKTELENFRVRRGEEILQDGLFSSFEEVEWVPTLLAGAPPHGLVSRETYLKLKEELLERLSDALPVDGVY
;
A
#
# COMPACT_ATOMS: atom_id res chain seq x y z
N MET A 1 -31.49 -0.94 4.65
CA MET A 1 -30.27 -0.11 4.73
C MET A 1 -29.18 -0.87 4.02
N LYS A 2 -28.53 -0.31 2.98
CA LYS A 2 -27.31 -0.92 2.43
C LYS A 2 -26.22 -0.82 3.51
N GLY A 3 -25.44 -1.88 3.71
CA GLY A 3 -24.28 -1.86 4.61
C GLY A 3 -23.25 -0.83 4.15
N LYS A 4 -22.29 -0.49 5.03
CA LYS A 4 -21.14 0.34 4.65
C LYS A 4 -20.36 -0.32 3.51
N ILE A 5 -19.80 0.49 2.62
CA ILE A 5 -18.93 0.03 1.52
C ILE A 5 -17.60 -0.40 2.14
N ARG A 6 -17.17 -1.64 1.96
CA ARG A 6 -15.87 -2.13 2.43
C ARG A 6 -14.79 -1.86 1.40
N CYS A 7 -13.81 -1.02 1.74
CA CYS A 7 -12.71 -0.70 0.84
C CYS A 7 -11.36 -1.08 1.47
N ALA A 8 -10.57 -1.91 0.79
CA ALA A 8 -9.19 -2.15 1.21
C ALA A 8 -8.30 -0.96 0.86
N ILE A 9 -7.39 -0.59 1.77
CA ILE A 9 -6.33 0.39 1.48
C ILE A 9 -5.05 -0.36 1.18
N CYS A 10 -4.53 -0.26 -0.05
CA CYS A 10 -3.28 -0.92 -0.44
C CYS A 10 -2.54 -0.16 -1.55
N GLY A 11 -1.21 -0.22 -1.56
CA GLY A 11 -0.47 0.44 -2.63
C GLY A 11 1.05 0.47 -2.47
N ILE A 12 1.73 0.64 -3.61
CA ILE A 12 3.18 0.84 -3.69
C ILE A 12 3.43 2.12 -4.48
N ARG A 13 4.16 3.08 -3.90
CA ARG A 13 4.51 4.36 -4.52
C ARG A 13 6.02 4.53 -4.61
N HIS A 14 6.51 4.78 -5.82
CA HIS A 14 7.88 5.17 -6.12
C HIS A 14 7.93 5.85 -7.49
N GLU A 15 8.85 6.80 -7.68
CA GLU A 15 9.11 7.43 -8.96
C GLU A 15 10.54 7.10 -9.41
N THR A 16 10.68 6.53 -10.61
CA THR A 16 11.98 6.00 -11.06
C THR A 16 12.73 7.00 -11.91
N ASN A 17 13.98 7.28 -11.53
CA ASN A 17 14.98 7.92 -12.39
C ASN A 17 15.83 6.85 -13.09
N THR A 18 15.54 6.61 -14.37
CA THR A 18 16.20 5.58 -15.20
C THR A 18 17.68 5.88 -15.48
N PHE A 19 18.15 7.10 -15.28
CA PHE A 19 19.57 7.45 -15.46
C PHE A 19 20.43 7.16 -14.22
N SER A 20 19.81 6.86 -13.08
CA SER A 20 20.54 6.51 -11.86
C SER A 20 21.11 5.10 -11.95
N THR A 21 22.38 4.93 -11.61
CA THR A 21 23.03 3.61 -11.47
C THR A 21 22.71 2.94 -10.14
N LEU A 22 22.14 3.66 -9.18
CA LEU A 22 21.73 3.12 -7.89
C LEU A 22 20.42 2.33 -8.01
N LYS A 23 20.21 1.39 -7.09
CA LYS A 23 18.95 0.67 -6.93
C LYS A 23 18.19 1.19 -5.72
N THR A 24 16.87 1.09 -5.79
CA THR A 24 16.00 1.29 -4.63
C THR A 24 15.67 -0.07 -4.05
N GLU A 25 16.19 -0.32 -2.85
CA GLU A 25 16.01 -1.55 -2.10
C GLU A 25 14.89 -1.41 -1.06
N LEU A 26 14.49 -2.52 -0.45
CA LEU A 26 13.39 -2.57 0.51
C LEU A 26 13.56 -1.59 1.68
N GLU A 27 14.79 -1.40 2.14
CA GLU A 27 15.16 -0.47 3.21
C GLU A 27 14.89 1.01 2.88
N ASN A 28 14.76 1.35 1.59
CA ASN A 28 14.40 2.69 1.16
C ASN A 28 12.88 2.94 1.20
N PHE A 29 12.07 1.89 1.39
CA PHE A 29 10.61 2.02 1.52
C PHE A 29 10.21 2.20 2.98
N ARG A 30 9.37 3.20 3.24
CA ARG A 30 8.53 3.22 4.44
C ARG A 30 7.32 2.34 4.18
N VAL A 31 7.26 1.19 4.86
CA VAL A 31 6.16 0.24 4.74
C VAL A 31 5.28 0.31 5.98
N ARG A 32 4.04 0.75 5.80
CA ARG A 32 3.00 0.79 6.84
C ARG A 32 2.03 -0.37 6.66
N ARG A 33 1.65 -1.00 7.77
CA ARG A 33 0.81 -2.22 7.76
C ARG A 33 -0.38 -2.07 8.70
N GLY A 34 -1.54 -2.55 8.24
CA GLY A 34 -2.76 -2.54 9.03
C GLY A 34 -3.07 -1.15 9.61
N GLU A 35 -3.46 -1.11 10.87
CA GLU A 35 -3.87 0.11 11.57
C GLU A 35 -2.85 1.26 11.53
N GLU A 36 -1.56 1.00 11.31
CA GLU A 36 -0.56 2.07 11.10
C GLU A 36 -0.93 3.01 9.94
N ILE A 37 -1.65 2.50 8.94
CA ILE A 37 -2.12 3.27 7.78
C ILE A 37 -3.15 4.35 8.19
N LEU A 38 -3.92 4.10 9.25
CA LEU A 38 -5.02 4.97 9.66
C LEU A 38 -4.60 6.08 10.65
N GLN A 39 -3.36 6.05 11.14
CA GLN A 39 -2.89 6.97 12.19
C GLN A 39 -2.93 8.45 11.80
N ASP A 40 -2.80 8.77 10.51
CA ASP A 40 -2.79 10.15 10.02
C ASP A 40 -4.21 10.74 9.83
N GLY A 41 -5.27 9.96 10.11
CA GLY A 41 -6.66 10.42 10.12
C GLY A 41 -7.27 10.68 8.73
N LEU A 42 -6.51 10.57 7.64
CA LEU A 42 -6.96 10.85 6.26
C LEU A 42 -8.28 10.15 5.88
N PHE A 43 -8.49 8.93 6.37
CA PHE A 43 -9.64 8.09 6.04
C PHE A 43 -10.85 8.28 6.96
N SER A 44 -10.70 9.02 8.06
CA SER A 44 -11.73 9.17 9.10
C SER A 44 -12.96 9.95 8.66
N SER A 45 -12.85 10.79 7.62
CA SER A 45 -13.95 11.63 7.14
C SER A 45 -14.97 10.90 6.25
N PHE A 46 -14.74 9.63 5.90
CA PHE A 46 -15.61 8.84 5.02
C PHE A 46 -16.50 7.89 5.82
N GLU A 47 -17.59 8.41 6.40
CA GLU A 47 -18.45 7.65 7.32
C GLU A 47 -19.17 6.46 6.67
N GLU A 48 -19.41 6.53 5.35
CA GLU A 48 -20.08 5.48 4.55
C GLU A 48 -19.15 4.31 4.18
N VAL A 49 -17.84 4.46 4.41
CA VAL A 49 -16.82 3.47 4.06
C VAL A 49 -16.28 2.78 5.31
N GLU A 50 -16.25 1.46 5.29
CA GLU A 50 -15.44 0.65 6.21
C GLU A 50 -14.08 0.42 5.57
N TRP A 51 -13.06 1.11 6.09
CA TRP A 51 -11.70 0.98 5.60
C TRP A 51 -11.03 -0.27 6.18
N VAL A 52 -10.48 -1.10 5.30
CA VAL A 52 -9.71 -2.30 5.65
C VAL A 52 -8.24 -2.04 5.30
N PRO A 53 -7.42 -1.54 6.25
CA PRO A 53 -6.04 -1.20 5.94
C PRO A 53 -5.19 -2.46 5.76
N THR A 54 -4.42 -2.54 4.67
CA THR A 54 -3.56 -3.69 4.38
C THR A 54 -2.08 -3.31 4.41
N LEU A 55 -1.55 -2.79 3.31
CA LEU A 55 -0.15 -2.40 3.14
C LEU A 55 -0.02 -1.15 2.27
N LEU A 56 0.70 -0.15 2.77
CA LEU A 56 1.18 0.99 1.98
C LEU A 56 2.70 1.03 2.04
N ALA A 57 3.37 0.91 0.88
CA ALA A 57 4.81 1.04 0.76
C ALA A 57 5.14 2.29 -0.07
N GLY A 58 5.90 3.22 0.51
CA GLY A 58 6.33 4.44 -0.17
C GLY A 58 7.83 4.64 -0.11
N ALA A 59 8.47 4.87 -1.24
CA ALA A 59 9.85 5.34 -1.34
C ALA A 59 9.90 6.69 -2.07
N PRO A 60 10.86 7.58 -1.74
CA PRO A 60 11.06 8.81 -2.49
C PRO A 60 11.58 8.52 -3.91
N PRO A 61 11.54 9.51 -4.83
CA PRO A 61 12.13 9.35 -6.16
C PRO A 61 13.60 8.95 -6.08
N HIS A 62 13.98 7.86 -6.75
CA HIS A 62 15.33 7.32 -6.73
C HIS A 62 15.60 6.44 -7.97
N GLY A 63 16.66 5.62 -7.96
CA GLY A 63 16.97 4.67 -9.03
C GLY A 63 15.97 3.52 -9.17
N LEU A 64 16.26 2.56 -10.05
CA LEU A 64 15.33 1.47 -10.33
C LEU A 64 15.08 0.62 -9.07
N VAL A 65 13.82 0.37 -8.73
CA VAL A 65 13.44 -0.59 -7.67
C VAL A 65 13.99 -1.97 -8.03
N SER A 66 14.68 -2.62 -7.10
CA SER A 66 15.18 -3.97 -7.34
C SER A 66 14.01 -4.94 -7.55
N ARG A 67 14.21 -5.93 -8.43
CA ARG A 67 13.18 -6.94 -8.75
C ARG A 67 12.74 -7.67 -7.48
N GLU A 68 13.70 -8.01 -6.62
CA GLU A 68 13.44 -8.67 -5.34
C GLU A 68 12.55 -7.80 -4.44
N THR A 69 12.88 -6.52 -4.28
CA THR A 69 12.07 -5.59 -3.49
C THR A 69 10.64 -5.47 -4.02
N TYR A 70 10.49 -5.27 -5.34
CA TYR A 70 9.15 -5.18 -5.94
C TYR A 70 8.34 -6.46 -5.74
N LEU A 71 8.93 -7.63 -5.99
CA LEU A 71 8.22 -8.90 -5.84
C LEU A 71 7.81 -9.14 -4.39
N LYS A 72 8.70 -8.88 -3.43
CA LYS A 72 8.40 -9.04 -2.01
C LYS A 72 7.25 -8.13 -1.55
N LEU A 73 7.27 -6.85 -1.95
CA LEU A 73 6.18 -5.92 -1.62
C LEU A 73 4.87 -6.30 -2.31
N LYS A 74 4.93 -6.75 -3.57
CA LYS A 74 3.75 -7.18 -4.33
C LYS A 74 3.12 -8.43 -3.73
N GLU A 75 3.94 -9.42 -3.37
CA GLU A 75 3.49 -10.67 -2.73
C GLU A 75 2.81 -10.38 -1.40
N GLU A 76 3.45 -9.60 -0.52
CA GLU A 76 2.88 -9.22 0.78
C GLU A 76 1.57 -8.40 0.63
N LEU A 77 1.49 -7.52 -0.38
CA LEU A 77 0.28 -6.76 -0.68
C LEU A 77 -0.87 -7.69 -1.10
N LEU A 78 -0.60 -8.64 -2.00
CA LEU A 78 -1.61 -9.56 -2.50
C LEU A 78 -2.11 -10.54 -1.43
N GLU A 79 -1.21 -11.06 -0.58
CA GLU A 79 -1.58 -11.91 0.56
C GLU A 79 -2.53 -11.17 1.50
N ARG A 80 -2.16 -9.95 1.92
CA ARG A 80 -3.02 -9.15 2.81
C ARG A 80 -4.34 -8.75 2.18
N LEU A 81 -4.34 -8.44 0.88
CA LEU A 81 -5.58 -8.13 0.17
C LEU A 81 -6.48 -9.37 0.08
N SER A 82 -5.91 -10.55 -0.12
CA SER A 82 -6.64 -11.82 -0.10
C SER A 82 -7.26 -12.08 1.28
N ASP A 83 -6.52 -11.85 2.36
CA ASP A 83 -7.02 -12.01 3.73
C ASP A 83 -8.12 -10.98 4.09
N ALA A 84 -8.11 -9.82 3.42
CA ALA A 84 -9.11 -8.77 3.61
C ALA A 84 -10.45 -9.07 2.92
N LEU A 85 -10.50 -10.04 2.00
CA LEU A 85 -11.70 -10.38 1.26
C LEU A 85 -12.83 -10.87 2.20
N PRO A 86 -14.10 -10.57 1.88
CA PRO A 86 -14.57 -9.76 0.74
C PRO A 86 -14.43 -8.25 0.98
N VAL A 87 -14.11 -7.51 -0.08
CA VAL A 87 -14.17 -6.04 -0.16
C VAL A 87 -14.92 -5.61 -1.42
N ASP A 88 -15.60 -4.47 -1.35
CA ASP A 88 -16.34 -3.86 -2.45
C ASP A 88 -15.42 -3.05 -3.38
N GLY A 89 -14.23 -2.65 -2.90
CA GLY A 89 -13.27 -1.87 -3.67
C GLY A 89 -11.86 -1.85 -3.05
N VAL A 90 -10.93 -1.28 -3.81
CA VAL A 90 -9.52 -1.07 -3.40
C VAL A 90 -9.16 0.39 -3.66
N TYR A 91 -8.52 1.02 -2.68
CA TYR A 91 -7.98 2.38 -2.72
C TYR A 91 -6.46 2.38 -2.56
#